data_AF-A0ABD1V315-F1
#
_entry.id   AF-A0ABD1V315-F1
#
_cell.length_a   1.000
_cell.length_b   1.000
_cell.length_c   1.000
_cell.angle_alpha   90.00
_cell.angle_beta   90.00
_cell.angle_gamma   90.00
#
_symmetry.space_group_name_H-M   'P 1'
#
loop_
_entity.id
_entity.type
_entity.pdbx_description
1 polymer ?
#
loop_
_entity_poly.entity_id
_entity_poly.type
_entity_poly.pdbx_seq_one_letter_code
_entity_poly.pdbx_strand_id
1 'polypeptide(L)'
;MAERICRALRDGVLEGEHAPALTIKDSIQSPFGFLVFNHVLSQLSSFIVAQKSQSQGIVLVALSRGPLYYEELFKSKGNDVSSSNKWIRVLDCCTDPLGWRSKLMESGRIANLTLGTSTTASLYKNAKDLDKLLLAITELGKELVGDGKGRFAVAIDSVSEMLRHTSISSVAGLLSNLRSHDQVSCLFWLLHSDIHETKATAALEYISSMQASAEPRTRPVNGQRGNYEKLPFLEQNLRGGKIHVRFKRRNGRVRLMSEEFCIEQSGIKFTPISSEAEMMARSLVPKVQFNLQLSEKERNDREKVVLPFEHQGNGKTIQIYDGRKSLNEDKPEMQYTSAEKVQTVKDSGRGEIIYFRDSDDEMPDSDEDPDDDLDI
;
A
#
# COMPACT_ATOMS: atom_id res chain seq x y z
N MET A 1 -5.27 13.68 -3.31
CA MET A 1 -4.72 12.39 -2.83
C MET A 1 -5.47 11.93 -1.60
N ALA A 2 -5.83 12.81 -0.65
CA ALA A 2 -6.84 12.49 0.37
C ALA A 2 -8.13 11.92 -0.28
N GLU A 3 -8.60 12.52 -1.37
CA GLU A 3 -9.72 11.98 -2.16
C GLU A 3 -9.44 10.59 -2.75
N ARG A 4 -8.20 10.28 -3.14
CA ARG A 4 -7.86 8.96 -3.69
C ARG A 4 -7.88 7.87 -2.62
N ILE A 5 -7.42 8.19 -1.40
CA ILE A 5 -7.56 7.29 -0.25
C ILE A 5 -9.04 7.01 -0.01
N CYS A 6 -9.86 8.06 0.09
CA CYS A 6 -11.29 7.92 0.37
C CYS A 6 -12.03 7.18 -0.76
N ARG A 7 -11.63 7.38 -2.03
CA ARG A 7 -12.15 6.61 -3.19
C ARG A 7 -11.76 5.13 -3.11
N ALA A 8 -10.50 4.82 -2.78
CA ALA A 8 -10.06 3.43 -2.62
C ALA A 8 -10.82 2.71 -1.49
N LEU A 9 -11.06 3.39 -0.36
CA LEU A 9 -11.86 2.83 0.73
C LEU A 9 -13.35 2.70 0.36
N ARG A 10 -13.89 3.65 -0.41
CA ARG A 10 -15.27 3.60 -0.92
C ARG A 10 -15.50 2.43 -1.89
N ASP A 11 -14.57 2.23 -2.82
CA ASP A 11 -14.67 1.19 -3.85
C ASP A 11 -14.49 -0.21 -3.25
N GLY A 12 -13.73 -0.33 -2.14
CA GLY A 12 -13.70 -1.50 -1.28
C GLY A 12 -12.95 -2.70 -1.86
N VAL A 13 -13.40 -3.90 -1.51
CA VAL A 13 -12.83 -5.18 -1.92
C VAL A 13 -13.15 -5.46 -3.39
N LEU A 14 -12.11 -5.83 -4.15
CA LEU A 14 -12.22 -6.38 -5.49
C LEU A 14 -12.29 -7.92 -5.41
N GLU A 15 -12.98 -8.57 -6.35
CA GLU A 15 -13.19 -10.02 -6.31
C GLU A 15 -11.87 -10.79 -6.24
N GLY A 16 -11.78 -11.74 -5.30
CA GLY A 16 -10.58 -12.55 -5.07
C GLY A 16 -9.46 -11.87 -4.29
N GLU A 17 -9.66 -10.65 -3.78
CA GLU A 17 -8.64 -9.89 -3.04
C GLU A 17 -9.01 -9.64 -1.58
N HIS A 18 -7.99 -9.39 -0.77
CA HIS A 18 -8.15 -8.86 0.58
C HIS A 18 -8.67 -7.42 0.58
N ALA A 19 -9.38 -7.05 1.64
CA ALA A 19 -9.88 -5.69 1.79
C ALA A 19 -8.76 -4.64 1.78
N PRO A 20 -8.97 -3.50 1.08
CA PRO A 20 -8.07 -2.37 1.15
C PRO A 20 -7.94 -1.92 2.61
N ALA A 21 -6.69 -1.83 3.02
CA ALA A 21 -6.27 -1.48 4.36
C ALA A 21 -5.45 -0.19 4.36
N LEU A 22 -5.84 0.79 5.17
CA LEU A 22 -5.11 2.04 5.38
C LEU A 22 -4.53 2.11 6.79
N THR A 23 -3.21 2.25 6.89
CA THR A 23 -2.54 2.65 8.14
C THR A 23 -2.28 4.15 8.13
N ILE A 24 -2.81 4.86 9.12
CA ILE A 24 -2.50 6.26 9.36
C ILE A 24 -1.45 6.31 10.47
N LYS A 25 -0.25 6.76 10.12
CA LYS A 25 0.83 6.96 11.07
C LYS A 25 0.72 8.32 11.72
N ASP A 26 0.82 8.30 13.03
CA ASP A 26 0.94 9.48 13.87
C ASP A 26 2.29 9.45 14.59
N SER A 27 2.77 10.62 15.00
CA SER A 27 3.97 10.75 15.83
C SER A 27 3.84 11.99 16.70
N ILE A 28 4.56 12.05 17.82
CA ILE A 28 4.57 13.23 18.70
C ILE A 28 5.06 14.50 17.98
N GLN A 29 5.91 14.36 16.95
CA GLN A 29 6.40 15.48 16.15
C GLN A 29 5.36 15.98 15.13
N SER A 30 4.34 15.18 14.85
CA SER A 30 3.33 15.40 13.83
C SER A 30 1.96 14.90 14.28
N PRO A 31 1.35 15.47 15.34
CA PRO A 31 0.14 14.95 16.00
C PRO A 31 -1.14 15.22 15.18
N PHE A 32 -1.12 14.79 13.93
CA PHE A 32 -2.13 15.06 12.93
C PHE A 32 -2.84 13.80 12.46
N GLY A 33 -2.31 12.62 12.80
CA GLY A 33 -2.87 11.35 12.37
C GLY A 33 -4.34 11.21 12.79
N PHE A 34 -4.69 11.62 14.01
CA PHE A 34 -6.08 11.57 14.46
C PHE A 34 -7.01 12.52 13.69
N LEU A 35 -6.54 13.71 13.33
CA LEU A 35 -7.32 14.63 12.50
C LEU A 35 -7.53 14.06 11.09
N VAL A 36 -6.51 13.41 10.51
CA VAL A 36 -6.60 12.71 9.23
C VAL A 36 -7.58 11.54 9.33
N PHE A 37 -7.53 10.77 10.42
CA PHE A 37 -8.48 9.70 10.71
C PHE A 37 -9.93 10.22 10.74
N ASN A 38 -10.18 11.31 11.46
CA ASN A 38 -11.51 11.93 11.52
C ASN A 38 -11.99 12.43 10.16
N HIS A 39 -11.08 12.97 9.33
CA HIS A 39 -11.41 13.36 7.97
C HIS A 39 -11.80 12.15 7.12
N VAL A 40 -11.01 11.07 7.13
CA VAL A 40 -11.30 9.84 6.39
C VAL A 40 -12.63 9.22 6.86
N LEU A 41 -12.86 9.14 8.17
CA LEU A 41 -14.08 8.61 8.75
C LEU A 41 -15.31 9.43 8.33
N SER A 42 -15.19 10.77 8.33
CA SER A 42 -16.28 11.68 7.90
C SER A 42 -16.57 11.58 6.40
N GLN A 43 -15.54 11.43 5.57
CA GLN A 43 -15.72 11.25 4.13
C GLN A 43 -16.36 9.90 3.82
N LEU A 44 -15.89 8.83 4.47
CA LEU A 44 -16.46 7.49 4.29
C LEU A 44 -17.92 7.44 4.73
N SER A 45 -18.26 8.04 5.88
CA SER A 45 -19.65 8.12 6.32
C SER A 45 -20.53 8.86 5.33
N SER A 46 -20.04 9.97 4.75
CA SER A 46 -20.78 10.70 3.72
C SER A 46 -21.03 9.85 2.46
N PHE A 47 -20.10 8.98 2.07
CA PHE A 47 -20.28 8.07 0.93
C PHE A 47 -21.27 6.94 1.21
N ILE A 48 -21.30 6.43 2.44
CA ILE A 48 -22.25 5.39 2.86
C ILE A 48 -23.66 5.96 2.94
N VAL A 49 -23.83 7.13 3.56
CA VAL A 49 -25.13 7.83 3.61
C VAL A 49 -25.63 8.15 2.20
N ALA A 50 -24.74 8.52 1.29
CA ALA A 50 -25.06 8.76 -0.12
C ALA A 50 -25.23 7.47 -0.96
N GLN A 51 -25.06 6.27 -0.37
CA GLN A 51 -25.14 4.97 -1.05
C GLN A 51 -24.21 4.85 -2.28
N LYS A 52 -23.05 5.53 -2.21
CA LYS A 52 -21.99 5.48 -3.24
C LYS A 52 -20.86 4.51 -2.87
N SER A 53 -20.87 4.01 -1.64
CA SER A 53 -19.85 3.10 -1.11
C SER A 53 -20.28 1.65 -1.31
N GLN A 54 -19.30 0.76 -1.45
CA GLN A 54 -19.54 -0.69 -1.38
C GLN A 54 -19.98 -1.10 0.04
N SER A 55 -19.54 -0.37 1.07
CA SER A 55 -20.01 -0.54 2.43
C SER A 55 -21.41 0.03 2.66
N GLN A 56 -22.25 -0.72 3.36
CA GLN A 56 -23.57 -0.29 3.84
C GLN A 56 -23.50 0.32 5.24
N GLY A 57 -22.44 0.03 5.99
CA GLY A 57 -22.22 0.59 7.33
C GLY A 57 -20.77 0.56 7.77
N ILE A 58 -20.49 1.18 8.93
CA ILE A 58 -19.19 1.28 9.58
C ILE A 58 -19.28 0.67 10.98
N VAL A 59 -18.36 -0.23 11.30
CA VAL A 59 -18.08 -0.66 12.66
C VAL A 59 -16.84 0.10 13.14
N LEU A 60 -17.02 0.97 14.14
CA LEU A 60 -15.96 1.78 14.73
C LEU A 60 -15.52 1.15 16.05
N VAL A 61 -14.25 0.73 16.14
CA VAL A 61 -13.63 0.24 17.37
C VAL A 61 -12.95 1.42 18.07
N ALA A 62 -13.50 1.78 19.23
CA ALA A 62 -13.10 2.93 20.02
C ALA A 62 -12.26 2.48 21.22
N LEU A 63 -10.93 2.57 21.12
CA LEU A 63 -9.96 2.20 22.16
C LEU A 63 -9.37 3.42 22.89
N SER A 64 -9.21 4.54 22.19
CA SER A 64 -8.55 5.75 22.69
C SER A 64 -9.52 6.85 23.13
N ARG A 65 -10.72 6.91 22.53
CA ARG A 65 -11.75 7.91 22.82
C ARG A 65 -13.08 7.23 23.13
N GLY A 66 -13.88 7.84 24.00
CA GLY A 66 -15.22 7.33 24.31
C GLY A 66 -16.22 7.56 23.16
N PRO A 67 -17.35 6.84 23.13
CA PRO A 67 -18.37 6.93 22.08
C PRO A 67 -18.95 8.33 21.87
N LEU A 68 -19.12 9.09 22.96
CA LEU A 68 -19.66 10.46 22.94
C LEU A 68 -18.86 11.40 22.02
N TYR A 69 -17.54 11.20 21.95
CA TYR A 69 -16.68 11.99 21.06
C TYR A 69 -17.07 11.82 19.59
N TYR A 70 -17.32 10.57 19.17
CA TYR A 70 -17.67 10.28 17.78
C TYR A 70 -19.07 10.77 17.44
N GLU A 71 -20.00 10.76 18.38
CA GLU A 71 -21.31 11.36 18.19
C GLU A 71 -21.22 12.87 17.96
N GLU A 72 -20.42 13.59 18.76
CA GLU A 72 -20.16 15.01 18.57
C GLU A 72 -19.49 15.28 17.22
N LEU A 73 -18.53 14.43 16.82
CA LEU A 73 -17.88 14.51 15.52
C LEU A 73 -18.91 14.42 14.38
N PHE A 74 -19.80 13.43 14.40
CA PHE A 74 -20.83 13.27 13.37
C PHE A 74 -21.88 14.39 13.40
N LYS A 75 -22.28 14.88 14.60
CA LYS A 75 -23.15 16.05 14.76
C LYS A 75 -22.55 17.29 14.12
N SER A 76 -21.28 17.57 14.40
CA SER A 76 -20.56 18.74 13.88
C SER A 76 -20.45 18.75 12.35
N LYS A 77 -20.58 17.58 11.72
CA LYS A 77 -20.51 17.39 10.26
C LYS A 77 -21.86 17.32 9.57
N GLY A 78 -22.95 17.53 10.31
CA GLY A 78 -24.31 17.59 9.75
C GLY A 78 -24.97 16.22 9.53
N ASN A 79 -24.43 15.14 10.10
CA ASN A 79 -25.08 13.83 10.06
C ASN A 79 -26.12 13.73 11.19
N ASP A 80 -27.37 13.44 10.83
CA ASP A 80 -28.46 13.27 11.79
C ASP A 80 -28.24 12.00 12.64
N VAL A 81 -27.97 12.20 13.92
CA VAL A 81 -27.72 11.15 14.93
C VAL A 81 -28.90 10.21 15.10
N SER A 82 -30.10 10.65 14.72
CA SER A 82 -31.31 9.82 14.72
C SER A 82 -31.21 8.65 13.73
N SER A 83 -30.48 8.86 12.63
CA SER A 83 -30.31 7.88 11.53
C SER A 83 -29.00 7.08 11.63
N SER A 84 -28.08 7.49 12.51
CA SER A 84 -26.75 6.88 12.66
C SER A 84 -26.82 5.40 13.05
N ASN A 85 -27.82 5.02 13.85
CA ASN A 85 -28.07 3.63 14.23
C ASN A 85 -28.29 2.66 13.06
N LYS A 86 -28.55 3.14 11.83
CA LYS A 86 -28.73 2.27 10.67
C LYS A 86 -27.44 1.95 9.93
N TRP A 87 -26.42 2.81 10.04
CA TRP A 87 -25.20 2.70 9.24
C TRP A 87 -23.92 2.75 10.09
N ILE A 88 -23.97 3.07 11.38
CA ILE A 88 -22.82 3.02 12.27
C ILE A 88 -23.11 2.25 13.58
N ARG A 89 -22.15 1.43 13.97
CA ARG A 89 -22.06 0.80 15.30
C ARG A 89 -20.70 1.15 15.90
N VAL A 90 -20.70 1.55 17.17
CA VAL A 90 -19.47 1.85 17.91
C VAL A 90 -19.22 0.76 18.94
N LEU A 91 -18.07 0.11 18.86
CA LEU A 91 -17.59 -0.81 19.88
C LEU A 91 -16.73 -0.04 20.87
N ASP A 92 -17.27 0.21 22.06
CA ASP A 92 -16.58 0.93 23.13
C ASP A 92 -15.64 -0.02 23.88
N CYS A 93 -14.35 0.08 23.55
CA CYS A 93 -13.26 -0.58 24.26
C CYS A 93 -12.50 0.39 25.17
N CYS A 94 -12.90 1.67 25.24
CA CYS A 94 -12.18 2.73 25.95
C CYS A 94 -12.68 2.89 27.39
N THR A 95 -13.98 2.74 27.63
CA THR A 95 -14.60 3.00 28.94
C THR A 95 -14.23 1.96 30.02
N ASP A 96 -14.18 0.67 29.65
CA ASP A 96 -13.86 -0.44 30.58
C ASP A 96 -13.07 -1.55 29.85
N PRO A 97 -11.85 -1.26 29.35
CA PRO A 97 -11.07 -2.18 28.50
C PRO A 97 -10.78 -3.55 29.14
N LEU A 98 -10.73 -3.60 30.47
CA LEU A 98 -10.43 -4.79 31.27
C LEU A 98 -11.65 -5.35 32.02
N GLY A 99 -12.83 -4.74 31.87
CA GLY A 99 -14.05 -5.19 32.53
C GLY A 99 -14.05 -5.01 34.05
N TRP A 100 -13.13 -4.20 34.60
CA TRP A 100 -12.97 -4.03 36.05
C TRP A 100 -14.16 -3.31 36.65
N ARG A 101 -14.69 -2.31 35.94
CA ARG A 101 -15.87 -1.56 36.40
C ARG A 101 -17.09 -2.49 36.47
N SER A 102 -17.26 -3.34 35.46
CA SER A 102 -18.33 -4.35 35.44
C SER A 102 -18.19 -5.37 36.59
N LYS A 103 -16.98 -5.88 36.84
CA LYS A 103 -16.70 -6.80 37.96
C LYS A 103 -16.94 -6.15 39.33
N LEU A 104 -16.61 -4.86 39.47
CA LEU A 104 -16.85 -4.10 40.69
C LEU A 104 -18.34 -3.82 40.91
N MET A 105 -19.11 -3.60 39.84
CA MET A 105 -20.57 -3.51 39.88
C MET A 105 -21.22 -4.85 40.25
N GLU A 106 -20.77 -5.97 39.65
CA GLU A 106 -21.21 -7.32 40.02
C GLU A 106 -20.88 -7.66 41.48
N SER A 107 -19.77 -7.14 42.00
CA SER A 107 -19.40 -7.29 43.42
C SER A 107 -20.15 -6.35 44.38
N GLY A 108 -21.07 -5.50 43.89
CA GLY A 108 -21.90 -4.60 44.69
C GLY A 108 -21.16 -3.40 45.30
N ARG A 109 -19.90 -3.13 44.91
CA ARG A 109 -19.06 -2.07 45.50
C ARG A 109 -19.27 -0.68 44.87
N ILE A 110 -19.92 -0.61 43.72
CA ILE A 110 -20.15 0.63 42.97
C ILE A 110 -21.61 0.65 42.50
N ALA A 111 -22.32 1.76 42.76
CA ALA A 111 -23.67 1.97 42.27
C ALA A 111 -23.69 2.03 40.73
N ASN A 112 -24.79 1.57 40.11
CA ASN A 112 -25.02 1.62 38.67
C ASN A 112 -24.94 3.06 38.15
N LEU A 113 -23.76 3.55 37.81
CA LEU A 113 -23.65 4.66 36.87
C LEU A 113 -24.04 4.08 35.51
N THR A 114 -25.31 4.24 35.15
CA THR A 114 -25.76 4.24 33.77
C THR A 114 -24.97 5.32 33.04
N LEU A 115 -23.77 4.95 32.57
CA LEU A 115 -23.07 5.75 31.59
C LEU A 115 -24.03 5.83 30.42
N GLY A 116 -24.50 7.04 30.09
CA GLY A 116 -25.48 7.28 29.04
C GLY A 116 -25.08 6.49 27.81
N THR A 117 -25.72 5.34 27.62
CA THR A 117 -25.48 4.47 26.49
C THR A 117 -26.07 5.21 25.32
N SER A 118 -25.21 5.90 24.57
CA SER A 118 -25.62 6.30 23.25
C SER A 118 -26.09 5.05 22.52
N THR A 119 -27.25 5.15 21.91
CA THR A 119 -27.99 4.03 21.33
C THR A 119 -27.20 3.25 20.26
N THR A 120 -26.08 3.81 19.79
CA THR A 120 -25.17 3.26 18.78
C THR A 120 -24.00 2.44 19.35
N ALA A 121 -23.74 2.51 20.67
CA ALA A 121 -22.50 2.04 21.27
C ALA A 121 -22.67 0.76 22.10
N SER A 122 -21.95 -0.31 21.73
CA SER A 122 -21.86 -1.56 22.48
C SER A 122 -20.58 -1.57 23.32
N LEU A 123 -20.70 -1.80 24.63
CA LEU A 123 -19.56 -1.88 25.53
C LEU A 123 -18.81 -3.21 25.39
N TYR A 124 -17.51 -3.17 25.16
CA TYR A 124 -16.63 -4.34 25.11
C TYR A 124 -15.65 -4.36 26.27
N LYS A 125 -15.62 -5.49 26.98
CA LYS A 125 -15.02 -5.61 28.32
C LYS A 125 -13.68 -6.33 28.36
N ASN A 126 -13.22 -6.91 27.24
CA ASN A 126 -12.02 -7.75 27.22
C ASN A 126 -11.13 -7.44 26.02
N ALA A 127 -10.52 -6.25 26.02
CA ALA A 127 -9.63 -5.79 24.95
C ALA A 127 -8.33 -6.62 24.81
N LYS A 128 -8.03 -7.54 25.74
CA LYS A 128 -6.89 -8.47 25.66
C LYS A 128 -7.15 -9.65 24.74
N ASP A 129 -8.39 -10.11 24.68
CA ASP A 129 -8.77 -11.28 23.90
C ASP A 129 -9.17 -10.81 22.50
N LEU A 130 -8.21 -10.87 21.58
CA LEU A 130 -8.39 -10.38 20.22
C LEU A 130 -9.30 -11.28 19.38
N ASP A 131 -9.41 -12.57 19.71
CA ASP A 131 -10.28 -13.50 19.00
C ASP A 131 -11.75 -13.19 19.32
N LYS A 132 -12.05 -12.91 20.60
CA LYS A 132 -13.37 -12.41 21.00
C LYS A 132 -13.66 -11.03 20.43
N LEU A 133 -12.64 -10.18 20.30
CA LEU A 133 -12.80 -8.86 19.69
C LEU A 133 -13.14 -8.98 18.20
N LEU A 134 -12.47 -9.90 17.49
CA LEU A 134 -12.78 -10.22 16.10
C LEU A 134 -14.25 -10.64 15.98
N LEU A 135 -14.69 -11.59 16.80
CA LEU A 135 -16.08 -12.06 16.81
C LEU A 135 -17.07 -10.90 17.04
N ALA A 136 -16.84 -10.08 18.07
CA ALA A 136 -17.70 -8.94 18.37
C ALA A 136 -17.77 -7.93 17.20
N ILE A 137 -16.65 -7.65 16.52
CA ILE A 137 -16.63 -6.78 15.34
C ILE A 137 -17.45 -7.41 14.20
N THR A 138 -17.30 -8.71 13.96
CA THR A 138 -18.03 -9.40 12.89
C THR A 138 -19.52 -9.52 13.18
N GLU A 139 -19.92 -9.74 14.43
CA GLU A 139 -21.32 -9.79 14.86
C GLU A 139 -22.00 -8.44 14.66
N LEU A 140 -21.37 -7.34 15.11
CA LEU A 140 -21.87 -5.98 14.87
C LEU A 140 -21.93 -5.61 13.38
N GLY A 141 -20.96 -6.09 12.60
CA GLY A 141 -20.96 -5.91 11.15
C GLY A 141 -22.12 -6.64 10.47
N LYS A 142 -22.40 -7.88 10.89
CA LYS A 142 -23.56 -8.67 10.42
C LYS A 142 -24.87 -8.01 10.81
N GLU A 143 -25.00 -7.49 12.03
CA GLU A 143 -26.20 -6.76 12.45
C GLU A 143 -26.48 -5.51 11.60
N LEU A 144 -25.43 -4.83 11.12
CA LEU A 144 -25.55 -3.66 10.25
C LEU A 144 -25.97 -3.99 8.82
N VAL A 145 -25.47 -5.10 8.29
CA VAL A 145 -25.60 -5.48 6.89
C VAL A 145 -26.72 -6.48 6.64
N GLY A 146 -27.13 -7.20 7.69
CA GLY A 146 -28.00 -8.37 7.63
C GLY A 146 -27.30 -9.60 7.00
N ASP A 147 -28.03 -10.70 6.85
CA ASP A 147 -27.55 -11.94 6.23
C ASP A 147 -27.39 -11.84 4.68
N GLY A 148 -27.43 -10.62 4.14
CA GLY A 148 -27.31 -10.35 2.72
C GLY A 148 -25.86 -10.32 2.22
N LYS A 149 -25.69 -10.09 0.91
CA LYS A 149 -24.39 -9.85 0.25
C LYS A 149 -23.78 -8.47 0.54
N GLY A 150 -24.34 -7.71 1.48
CA GLY A 150 -23.81 -6.40 1.79
C GLY A 150 -22.44 -6.53 2.46
N ARG A 151 -21.73 -5.41 2.53
CA ARG A 151 -20.43 -5.33 3.18
C ARG A 151 -20.40 -4.17 4.17
N PHE A 152 -19.53 -4.24 5.16
CA PHE A 152 -19.30 -3.16 6.11
C PHE A 152 -17.84 -2.71 6.09
N ALA A 153 -17.58 -1.51 6.57
CA ALA A 153 -16.25 -0.97 6.76
C ALA A 153 -15.86 -1.08 8.24
N VAL A 154 -14.57 -1.29 8.52
CA VAL A 154 -14.06 -1.33 9.89
C VAL A 154 -13.08 -0.17 10.08
N ALA A 155 -13.30 0.60 11.14
CA ALA A 155 -12.44 1.71 11.55
C ALA A 155 -11.92 1.43 12.96
N ILE A 156 -10.60 1.42 13.16
CA ILE A 156 -9.98 1.25 14.48
C ILE A 156 -9.30 2.55 14.86
N ASP A 157 -9.71 3.16 15.95
CA ASP A 157 -9.24 4.50 16.30
C ASP A 157 -7.76 4.55 16.68
N SER A 158 -7.22 3.53 17.36
CA SER A 158 -5.83 3.44 17.77
C SER A 158 -5.43 1.99 18.03
N VAL A 159 -4.66 1.41 17.11
CA VAL A 159 -4.07 0.07 17.28
C VAL A 159 -2.97 0.08 18.35
N SER A 160 -2.41 1.26 18.66
CA SER A 160 -1.41 1.39 19.70
C SER A 160 -1.89 0.92 21.07
N GLU A 161 -3.18 1.13 21.39
CA GLU A 161 -3.78 0.64 22.63
C GLU A 161 -3.81 -0.89 22.70
N MET A 162 -4.05 -1.55 21.57
CA MET A 162 -4.07 -3.01 21.48
C MET A 162 -2.68 -3.59 21.71
N LEU A 163 -1.68 -2.97 21.09
CA LEU A 163 -0.27 -3.35 21.21
C LEU A 163 0.28 -3.17 22.64
N ARG A 164 -0.33 -2.34 23.50
CA ARG A 164 0.05 -2.24 24.91
C ARG A 164 -0.25 -3.51 25.70
N HIS A 165 -1.26 -4.27 25.28
CA HIS A 165 -1.82 -5.36 26.07
C HIS A 165 -1.68 -6.74 25.41
N THR A 166 -1.31 -6.77 24.13
CA THR A 166 -1.27 -7.99 23.30
C THR A 166 -0.03 -8.01 22.42
N SER A 167 0.31 -9.20 21.90
CA SER A 167 1.49 -9.36 21.04
C SER A 167 1.25 -8.78 19.64
N ILE A 168 2.32 -8.35 18.98
CA ILE A 168 2.30 -7.86 17.58
C ILE A 168 1.70 -8.92 16.65
N SER A 169 2.05 -10.20 16.86
CA SER A 169 1.53 -11.30 16.03
C SER A 169 0.02 -11.46 16.16
N SER A 170 -0.53 -11.30 17.36
CA SER A 170 -1.97 -11.40 17.59
C SER A 170 -2.71 -10.23 16.94
N VAL A 171 -2.17 -9.01 17.04
CA VAL A 171 -2.75 -7.82 16.38
C VAL A 171 -2.66 -7.94 14.86
N ALA A 172 -1.53 -8.39 14.34
CA ALA A 172 -1.35 -8.68 12.91
C ALA A 172 -2.34 -9.74 12.42
N GLY A 173 -2.52 -10.81 13.19
CA GLY A 173 -3.51 -11.87 12.92
C GLY A 173 -4.93 -11.32 12.88
N LEU A 174 -5.33 -10.51 13.86
CA LEU A 174 -6.65 -9.86 13.88
C LEU A 174 -6.88 -9.01 12.62
N LEU A 175 -5.92 -8.13 12.26
CA LEU A 175 -6.06 -7.25 11.10
C LEU A 175 -6.08 -8.06 9.80
N SER A 176 -5.27 -9.12 9.70
CA SER A 176 -5.29 -10.02 8.55
C SER A 176 -6.63 -10.73 8.42
N ASN A 177 -7.15 -11.28 9.52
CA ASN A 177 -8.44 -11.98 9.56
C ASN A 177 -9.61 -11.06 9.20
N LEU A 178 -9.59 -9.80 9.67
CA LEU A 178 -10.58 -8.79 9.28
C LEU A 178 -10.50 -8.48 7.78
N ARG A 179 -9.30 -8.42 7.20
CA ARG A 179 -9.11 -8.15 5.76
C ARG A 179 -9.48 -9.31 4.86
N SER A 180 -9.34 -10.54 5.33
CA SER A 180 -9.73 -11.74 4.60
C SER A 180 -11.23 -12.06 4.72
N HIS A 181 -11.98 -11.33 5.55
CA HIS A 181 -13.38 -11.62 5.74
C HIS A 181 -14.25 -11.10 4.59
N ASP A 182 -15.06 -11.98 4.00
CA ASP A 182 -15.93 -11.70 2.84
C ASP A 182 -16.88 -10.50 2.98
N GLN A 183 -17.31 -10.19 4.20
CA GLN A 183 -18.24 -9.09 4.48
C GLN A 183 -17.53 -7.75 4.77
N VAL A 184 -16.19 -7.75 4.93
CA VAL A 184 -15.43 -6.52 5.20
C VAL A 184 -15.01 -5.90 3.87
N SER A 185 -15.52 -4.71 3.57
CA SER A 185 -15.19 -3.95 2.35
C SER A 185 -13.88 -3.18 2.45
N CYS A 186 -13.58 -2.57 3.60
CA CYS A 186 -12.37 -1.80 3.81
C CYS A 186 -12.04 -1.70 5.30
N LEU A 187 -10.76 -1.51 5.59
CA LEU A 187 -10.23 -1.41 6.94
C LEU A 187 -9.30 -0.20 7.04
N PHE A 188 -9.41 0.60 8.09
CA PHE A 188 -8.40 1.64 8.35
C PHE A 188 -8.18 1.85 9.84
N TRP A 189 -6.95 2.21 10.19
CA TRP A 189 -6.56 2.39 11.59
C TRP A 189 -5.47 3.43 11.79
N LEU A 190 -5.43 3.97 13.01
CA LEU A 190 -4.34 4.84 13.48
C LEU A 190 -3.25 4.03 14.18
N LEU A 191 -2.00 4.41 13.96
CA LEU A 191 -0.83 3.86 14.62
C LEU A 191 0.11 4.99 15.05
N HIS A 192 0.42 5.06 16.34
CA HIS A 192 1.47 5.94 16.87
C HIS A 192 2.85 5.30 16.64
N SER A 193 3.55 5.77 15.61
CA SER A 193 4.81 5.19 15.13
C SER A 193 6.01 5.40 16.06
N ASP A 194 5.90 6.33 17.00
CA ASP A 194 6.91 6.71 18.00
C ASP A 194 6.87 5.85 19.26
N ILE A 195 5.74 5.20 19.56
CA ILE A 195 5.57 4.37 20.76
C ILE A 195 6.13 2.95 20.54
N HIS A 196 6.08 2.45 19.32
CA HIS A 196 6.34 1.04 19.02
C HIS A 196 7.70 0.82 18.39
N GLU A 197 8.22 -0.41 18.54
CA GLU A 197 9.41 -0.83 17.82
C GLU A 197 9.22 -0.74 16.31
N THR A 198 10.33 -0.52 15.59
CA THR A 198 10.35 -0.45 14.12
C THR A 198 9.80 -1.73 13.49
N LYS A 199 10.06 -2.90 14.11
CA LYS A 199 9.52 -4.21 13.69
C LYS A 199 7.99 -4.25 13.74
N ALA A 200 7.39 -3.75 14.82
CA ALA A 200 5.94 -3.70 14.98
C ALA A 200 5.30 -2.81 13.92
N THR A 201 5.90 -1.63 13.71
CA THR A 201 5.43 -0.66 12.72
C THR A 201 5.56 -1.23 11.30
N ALA A 202 6.68 -1.86 10.98
CA ALA A 202 6.92 -2.51 9.69
C ALA A 202 5.95 -3.67 9.41
N ALA A 203 5.62 -4.49 10.42
CA ALA A 203 4.65 -5.58 10.29
C ALA A 203 3.25 -5.05 9.94
N LEU A 204 2.79 -4.00 10.62
CA LEU A 204 1.50 -3.37 10.34
C LEU A 204 1.49 -2.65 8.98
N GLU A 205 2.62 -2.06 8.61
CA GLU A 205 2.81 -1.51 7.27
C GLU A 205 2.76 -2.57 6.20
N TYR A 206 3.36 -3.74 6.42
CA TYR A 206 3.34 -4.85 5.46
C TYR A 206 1.90 -5.27 5.15
N ILE A 207 1.06 -5.38 6.18
CA ILE A 207 -0.36 -5.73 6.05
C ILE A 207 -1.14 -4.63 5.32
N SER A 208 -0.81 -3.35 5.47
CA SER A 208 -1.59 -2.30 4.82
C SER A 208 -1.32 -2.17 3.32
N SER A 209 -2.40 -1.92 2.56
CA SER A 209 -2.34 -1.59 1.13
C SER A 209 -2.00 -0.11 0.89
N MET A 210 -2.35 0.73 1.87
CA MET A 210 -2.15 2.16 1.85
C MET A 210 -1.55 2.59 3.18
N GLN A 211 -0.60 3.52 3.12
CA GLN A 211 0.01 4.10 4.31
C GLN A 211 -0.01 5.61 4.17
N ALA A 212 -0.57 6.30 5.16
CA ALA A 212 -0.51 7.75 5.28
C ALA A 212 0.40 8.13 6.44
N SER A 213 1.33 9.05 6.23
CA SER A 213 2.15 9.66 7.28
C SER A 213 2.08 11.18 7.18
N ALA A 214 1.78 11.85 8.28
CA ALA A 214 1.82 13.29 8.34
C ALA A 214 3.21 13.74 8.81
N GLU A 215 3.79 14.72 8.13
CA GLU A 215 5.01 15.39 8.50
C GLU A 215 4.69 16.86 8.83
N PRO A 216 5.34 17.44 9.86
CA PRO A 216 5.13 18.84 10.19
C PRO A 216 5.72 19.72 9.08
N ARG A 217 5.18 20.93 8.94
CA ARG A 217 5.64 21.88 7.92
C ARG A 217 7.01 22.45 8.31
N THR A 218 8.08 21.74 7.97
CA THR A 218 9.45 22.26 8.08
C THR A 218 9.76 23.17 6.88
N ARG A 219 9.99 24.45 7.15
CA ARG A 219 10.53 25.38 6.14
C ARG A 219 12.05 25.13 6.08
N PRO A 220 12.66 24.87 4.91
CA PRO A 220 14.11 24.75 4.85
C PRO A 220 14.74 26.10 5.19
N VAL A 221 15.65 26.09 6.16
CA VAL A 221 16.46 27.24 6.57
C VAL A 221 17.40 27.57 5.42
N ASN A 222 17.03 28.52 4.58
CA ASN A 222 17.98 29.18 3.71
C ASN A 222 18.78 30.16 4.56
N GLY A 223 19.94 29.72 5.04
CA GLY A 223 21.16 30.54 5.21
C GLY A 223 21.17 31.77 6.13
N GLN A 224 20.16 32.10 6.93
CA GLN A 224 20.27 33.21 7.90
C GLN A 224 20.41 32.72 9.35
N ARG A 225 21.67 32.71 9.78
CA ARG A 225 22.12 32.65 11.17
C ARG A 225 21.62 33.92 11.89
N GLY A 226 20.61 33.80 12.74
CA GLY A 226 20.10 34.93 13.52
C GLY A 226 19.21 34.50 14.69
N ASN A 227 19.79 34.60 15.89
CA ASN A 227 19.24 34.81 17.23
C ASN A 227 17.92 34.15 17.72
N TYR A 228 18.10 33.50 18.87
CA TYR A 228 17.15 33.00 19.86
C TYR A 228 15.85 33.80 20.04
N GLU A 229 14.72 33.20 19.67
CA GLU A 229 13.51 33.03 20.50
C GLU A 229 12.78 31.75 20.02
N LYS A 230 13.10 30.60 20.61
CA LYS A 230 12.56 29.28 20.23
C LYS A 230 11.18 29.01 20.84
N LEU A 231 10.20 29.88 20.59
CA LEU A 231 8.80 29.67 21.02
C LEU A 231 7.71 29.82 19.92
N PRO A 232 7.92 30.36 18.70
CA PRO A 232 6.89 30.33 17.66
C PRO A 232 6.98 29.13 16.70
N PHE A 233 7.96 28.22 16.89
CA PHE A 233 8.13 27.03 16.04
C PHE A 233 7.01 25.98 16.26
N LEU A 234 6.48 25.87 17.49
CA LEU A 234 5.45 24.90 17.81
C LEU A 234 4.09 25.28 17.19
N GLU A 235 3.72 26.56 17.24
CA GLU A 235 2.42 27.05 16.74
C GLU A 235 2.30 26.97 15.22
N GLN A 236 3.40 27.21 14.48
CA GLN A 236 3.41 27.08 13.02
C GLN A 236 3.38 25.61 12.58
N ASN A 237 4.06 24.72 13.33
CA ASN A 237 3.97 23.27 13.14
C ASN A 237 2.58 22.71 13.42
N LEU A 238 1.68 23.43 14.09
CA LEU A 238 0.31 23.03 14.41
C LEU A 238 -0.74 23.54 13.41
N ARG A 239 -0.38 24.47 12.51
CA ARG A 239 -1.33 25.04 11.52
C ARG A 239 -1.47 24.21 10.25
N GLY A 240 -0.53 23.32 9.97
CA GLY A 240 -0.54 22.49 8.77
C GLY A 240 0.76 21.73 8.58
N GLY A 241 0.75 20.77 7.65
CA GLY A 241 1.84 19.85 7.39
C GLY A 241 1.84 19.34 5.97
N LYS A 242 2.72 18.37 5.70
CA LYS A 242 2.71 17.57 4.47
C LYS A 242 2.20 16.19 4.82
N ILE A 243 1.25 15.67 4.07
CA ILE A 243 0.83 14.28 4.16
C ILE A 243 1.49 13.51 3.02
N HIS A 244 2.17 12.43 3.37
CA HIS A 244 2.74 11.48 2.43
C HIS A 244 1.87 10.24 2.42
N VAL A 245 1.49 9.77 1.23
CA VAL A 245 0.69 8.57 1.09
C VAL A 245 1.33 7.62 0.12
N ARG A 246 1.61 6.41 0.60
CA ARG A 246 2.12 5.28 -0.18
C ARG A 246 0.97 4.36 -0.55
N PHE A 247 0.78 4.13 -1.85
CA PHE A 247 -0.17 3.16 -2.38
C PHE A 247 0.59 1.96 -2.93
N LYS A 248 0.35 0.78 -2.35
CA LYS A 248 0.88 -0.48 -2.88
C LYS A 248 -0.05 -1.02 -3.94
N ARG A 249 0.49 -1.32 -5.12
CA ARG A 249 -0.25 -1.93 -6.23
C ARG A 249 -0.05 -3.45 -6.22
N ARG A 250 -0.95 -4.15 -6.91
CA ARG A 250 -0.91 -5.61 -7.12
C ARG A 250 0.41 -6.11 -7.72
N ASN A 251 1.04 -5.30 -8.58
CA ASN A 251 2.31 -5.62 -9.22
C ASN A 251 3.54 -5.28 -8.36
N GLY A 252 3.38 -5.14 -7.05
CA GLY A 252 4.44 -4.75 -6.12
C GLY A 252 4.89 -3.29 -6.20
N ARG A 253 4.48 -2.53 -7.24
CA ARG A 253 4.90 -1.13 -7.38
C ARG A 253 4.24 -0.26 -6.31
N VAL A 254 5.06 0.52 -5.61
CA VAL A 254 4.60 1.48 -4.60
C VAL A 254 4.59 2.89 -5.21
N ARG A 255 3.43 3.54 -5.20
CA ARG A 255 3.29 4.94 -5.62
C ARG A 255 3.27 5.84 -4.40
N LEU A 256 4.29 6.68 -4.26
CA LEU A 256 4.30 7.77 -3.28
C LEU A 256 3.60 9.00 -3.88
N MET A 257 2.70 9.60 -3.11
CA MET A 257 2.12 10.91 -3.38
C MET A 257 2.35 11.78 -2.15
N SER A 258 2.37 13.10 -2.34
CA SER A 258 2.53 14.08 -1.25
C SER A 258 1.52 15.21 -1.44
N GLU A 259 0.81 15.62 -0.39
CA GLU A 259 -0.08 16.79 -0.38
C GLU A 259 0.24 17.68 0.83
N GLU A 260 -0.01 18.98 0.71
CA GLU A 260 0.02 19.87 1.87
C GLU A 260 -1.37 19.91 2.50
N PHE A 261 -1.43 20.08 3.81
CA PHE A 261 -2.70 20.25 4.51
C PHE A 261 -2.61 21.39 5.53
N CYS A 262 -3.73 22.08 5.71
CA CYS A 262 -3.90 23.13 6.69
C CYS A 262 -5.06 22.75 7.60
N ILE A 263 -4.93 23.09 8.89
CA ILE A 263 -5.97 22.87 9.89
C ILE A 263 -6.83 24.13 9.97
N GLU A 264 -8.10 23.97 9.66
CA GLU A 264 -9.14 24.99 9.81
C GLU A 264 -10.01 24.65 11.04
N GLN A 265 -10.74 25.64 11.57
CA GLN A 265 -11.63 25.45 12.73
C GLN A 265 -12.73 24.39 12.49
N SER A 266 -13.02 24.08 11.23
CA SER A 266 -14.01 23.09 10.80
C SER A 266 -13.40 21.76 10.35
N GLY A 267 -12.07 21.57 10.36
CA GLY A 267 -11.40 20.33 9.99
C GLY A 267 -10.12 20.51 9.17
N ILE A 268 -9.62 19.43 8.56
CA ILE A 268 -8.45 19.50 7.66
C ILE A 268 -8.87 19.85 6.24
N LYS A 269 -8.16 20.81 5.64
CA LYS A 269 -8.19 21.10 4.21
C LYS A 269 -6.89 20.66 3.55
N PHE A 270 -7.00 19.88 2.48
CA PHE A 270 -5.85 19.44 1.69
C PHE A 270 -5.67 20.35 0.46
N THR A 271 -4.45 20.79 0.22
CA THR A 271 -4.03 21.55 -0.95
C THR A 271 -2.91 20.79 -1.68
N PRO A 272 -2.97 20.65 -3.01
CA PRO A 272 -1.86 20.05 -3.75
C PRO A 272 -0.59 20.87 -3.53
N ILE A 273 0.56 20.20 -3.42
CA ILE A 273 1.85 20.87 -3.29
C ILE A 273 2.03 21.77 -4.50
N SER A 274 2.31 23.06 -4.29
CA SER A 274 2.53 23.98 -5.42
C SER A 274 3.70 23.46 -6.26
N SER A 275 3.53 23.55 -7.58
CA SER A 275 4.41 23.02 -8.64
C SER A 275 5.90 23.36 -8.49
N GLU A 276 6.28 24.35 -7.68
CA GLU A 276 7.67 24.78 -7.52
C GLU A 276 8.54 23.72 -6.82
N ALA A 277 7.99 23.01 -5.81
CA ALA A 277 8.73 21.96 -5.11
C ALA A 277 8.84 20.66 -5.92
N GLU A 278 7.81 20.32 -6.72
CA GLU A 278 7.88 19.21 -7.68
C GLU A 278 8.82 19.53 -8.85
N MET A 279 8.91 20.79 -9.30
CA MET A 279 9.89 21.21 -10.31
C MET A 279 11.33 21.08 -9.80
N MET A 280 11.60 21.43 -8.54
CA MET A 280 12.90 21.21 -7.91
C MET A 280 13.21 19.73 -7.68
N ALA A 281 12.23 18.91 -7.26
CA ALA A 281 12.46 17.47 -7.11
C ALA A 281 12.68 16.74 -8.45
N ARG A 282 11.99 17.17 -9.53
CA ARG A 282 12.22 16.66 -10.90
C ARG A 282 13.51 17.17 -11.53
N SER A 283 14.09 18.27 -11.05
CA SER A 283 15.41 18.74 -11.50
C SER A 283 16.57 18.03 -10.77
N LEU A 284 16.29 17.35 -9.65
CA LEU A 284 17.28 16.61 -8.85
C LEU A 284 17.40 15.13 -9.23
N VAL A 285 16.49 14.59 -10.05
CA VAL A 285 16.74 13.31 -10.73
C VAL A 285 17.76 13.62 -11.83
N PRO A 286 18.95 12.98 -11.85
CA PRO A 286 19.86 13.16 -12.96
C PRO A 286 19.12 12.71 -14.22
N LYS A 287 18.70 13.68 -15.03
CA LYS A 287 18.27 13.43 -16.41
C LYS A 287 19.53 12.94 -17.11
N VAL A 288 19.78 11.64 -17.07
CA VAL A 288 20.78 11.03 -17.93
C VAL A 288 20.22 11.08 -19.34
N GLN A 289 20.36 12.24 -19.97
CA GLN A 289 20.15 12.41 -21.39
C GLN A 289 21.41 11.87 -22.05
N PHE A 290 21.53 10.56 -22.17
CA PHE A 290 22.43 9.94 -23.16
C PHE A 290 21.83 10.14 -24.56
N ASN A 291 21.59 11.39 -24.92
CA ASN A 291 21.56 11.82 -26.29
C ASN A 291 22.94 12.41 -26.58
N LEU A 292 23.97 11.56 -26.61
CA LEU A 292 25.24 11.92 -27.24
C LEU A 292 24.95 12.03 -28.75
N GLN A 293 24.55 13.23 -29.17
CA GLN A 293 24.61 13.58 -30.57
C GLN A 293 26.09 13.68 -30.92
N LEU A 294 26.61 12.65 -31.60
CA LEU A 294 27.97 12.67 -32.11
C LEU A 294 28.15 13.92 -32.97
N SER A 295 29.20 14.68 -32.68
CA SER A 295 29.59 15.78 -33.55
C SER A 295 29.91 15.25 -34.95
N GLU A 296 29.82 16.10 -35.97
CA GLU A 296 30.17 15.71 -37.36
C GLU A 296 31.59 15.14 -37.44
N LYS A 297 32.50 15.60 -36.58
CA LYS A 297 33.86 15.08 -36.46
C LYS A 297 33.89 13.65 -35.92
N GLU A 298 33.16 13.36 -34.84
CA GLU A 298 33.09 12.01 -34.25
C GLU A 298 32.37 11.01 -35.17
N ARG A 299 31.41 11.46 -35.98
CA ARG A 299 30.81 10.62 -37.04
C ARG A 299 31.83 10.23 -38.10
N ASN A 300 32.59 11.20 -38.60
CA ASN A 300 33.64 10.97 -39.59
C ASN A 300 34.76 10.08 -39.03
N ASP A 301 35.09 10.23 -37.75
CA ASP A 301 36.11 9.40 -37.10
C ASP A 301 35.59 7.97 -36.88
N ARG A 302 34.32 7.80 -36.48
CA ARG A 302 33.68 6.48 -36.38
C ARG A 302 33.63 5.74 -37.71
N GLU A 303 33.35 6.42 -38.82
CA GLU A 303 33.37 5.81 -40.16
C GLU A 303 34.77 5.38 -40.61
N LYS A 304 35.83 6.01 -40.06
CA LYS A 304 37.22 5.67 -40.35
C LYS A 304 37.82 4.64 -39.40
N VAL A 305 37.10 4.28 -38.34
CA VAL A 305 37.54 3.25 -37.39
C VAL A 305 37.36 1.89 -38.05
N VAL A 306 38.45 1.36 -38.59
CA VAL A 306 38.54 -0.03 -39.04
C VAL A 306 38.89 -0.88 -37.83
N LEU A 307 37.95 -1.70 -37.37
CA LEU A 307 38.21 -2.62 -36.27
C LEU A 307 39.14 -3.75 -36.76
N PRO A 308 40.15 -4.15 -35.98
CA PRO A 308 41.15 -5.15 -36.41
C PRO A 308 40.59 -6.54 -36.78
N PHE A 309 39.33 -6.81 -36.46
CA PHE A 309 38.71 -8.14 -36.57
C PHE A 309 37.53 -8.19 -37.57
N GLU A 310 37.20 -7.07 -38.22
CA GLU A 310 36.25 -7.12 -39.35
C GLU A 310 36.95 -7.74 -40.56
N HIS A 311 36.61 -9.00 -40.84
CA HIS A 311 37.01 -9.66 -42.07
C HIS A 311 36.45 -8.85 -43.24
N GLN A 312 37.35 -8.32 -44.07
CA GLN A 312 37.00 -7.64 -45.32
C GLN A 312 36.37 -8.64 -46.29
N GLY A 313 35.06 -8.87 -46.15
CA GLY A 313 34.28 -9.65 -47.09
C GLY A 313 34.15 -8.91 -48.42
N ASN A 314 34.38 -9.60 -49.55
CA ASN A 314 34.29 -9.08 -50.92
C ASN A 314 32.86 -8.70 -51.37
N GLY A 315 32.11 -7.92 -50.59
CA GLY A 315 30.80 -7.39 -50.99
C GLY A 315 29.70 -8.44 -51.23
N LYS A 316 29.88 -9.68 -50.77
CA LYS A 316 28.82 -10.70 -50.75
C LYS A 316 28.18 -10.75 -49.37
N THR A 317 26.85 -10.81 -49.33
CA THR A 317 26.06 -10.94 -48.09
C THR A 317 26.56 -12.14 -47.28
N ILE A 318 27.14 -11.87 -46.11
CA ILE A 318 27.67 -12.90 -45.24
C ILE A 318 26.46 -13.62 -44.62
N GLN A 319 26.26 -14.89 -44.99
CA GLN A 319 25.33 -15.76 -44.28
C GLN A 319 26.03 -16.27 -43.03
N ILE A 320 25.78 -15.61 -41.91
CA ILE A 320 26.19 -16.10 -40.59
C ILE A 320 25.22 -17.22 -40.23
N TYR A 321 25.73 -18.43 -40.07
CA TYR A 321 24.93 -19.59 -39.66
C TYR A 321 24.57 -19.45 -38.17
N ASP A 322 23.37 -18.97 -37.89
CA ASP A 322 22.82 -18.77 -36.52
C ASP A 322 22.06 -20.01 -36.00
N GLY A 323 22.30 -21.20 -36.57
CA GLY A 323 21.66 -22.46 -36.15
C GLY A 323 20.12 -22.53 -36.29
N ARG A 324 19.48 -21.46 -36.76
CA ARG A 324 18.03 -21.36 -36.95
C ARG A 324 17.71 -21.56 -38.43
N LYS A 325 16.80 -22.49 -38.75
CA LYS A 325 16.26 -22.67 -40.10
C LYS A 325 15.58 -21.37 -40.55
N SER A 326 16.08 -20.77 -41.63
CA SER A 326 15.49 -19.60 -42.25
C SER A 326 14.08 -19.95 -42.76
N LEU A 327 13.08 -19.25 -42.27
CA LEU A 327 11.69 -19.28 -42.75
C LEU A 327 11.62 -18.66 -44.16
N ASN A 328 11.99 -19.41 -45.20
CA ASN A 328 11.63 -19.14 -46.60
C ASN A 328 11.94 -20.38 -47.46
N GLU A 329 11.20 -21.47 -47.24
CA GLU A 329 11.02 -22.53 -48.24
C GLU A 329 9.56 -23.00 -48.19
N ASP A 330 8.68 -22.26 -48.87
CA ASP A 330 7.32 -22.70 -49.16
C ASP A 330 7.27 -23.40 -50.53
N LYS A 331 7.27 -24.75 -50.46
CA LYS A 331 6.57 -25.76 -51.29
C LYS A 331 7.18 -26.26 -52.63
N PRO A 332 6.80 -27.48 -53.11
CA PRO A 332 6.14 -28.62 -52.44
C PRO A 332 6.87 -29.98 -52.59
N GLU A 333 6.38 -30.93 -51.78
CA GLU A 333 6.62 -32.39 -51.72
C GLU A 333 7.18 -33.12 -52.95
N MET A 334 8.12 -34.03 -52.74
CA MET A 334 7.98 -35.42 -53.22
C MET A 334 8.81 -36.40 -52.38
N GLN A 335 8.17 -37.54 -52.13
CA GLN A 335 8.58 -38.68 -51.32
C GLN A 335 9.78 -39.47 -51.89
N TYR A 336 10.40 -40.26 -51.01
CA TYR A 336 10.77 -41.69 -51.16
C TYR A 336 12.20 -42.05 -50.68
N THR A 337 12.21 -42.71 -49.51
CA THR A 337 12.86 -44.01 -49.21
C THR A 337 14.32 -44.27 -49.58
N SER A 338 15.10 -44.53 -48.53
CA SER A 338 16.06 -45.63 -48.32
C SER A 338 16.99 -46.10 -49.45
N ALA A 339 18.27 -46.18 -49.09
CA ALA A 339 19.22 -47.29 -49.33
C ALA A 339 20.52 -46.89 -50.06
N GLU A 340 21.61 -47.11 -49.32
CA GLU A 340 22.88 -47.72 -49.72
C GLU A 340 23.58 -47.36 -51.05
N LYS A 341 24.75 -46.73 -50.85
CA LYS A 341 26.10 -47.15 -51.26
C LYS A 341 26.65 -46.81 -52.67
N VAL A 342 27.97 -46.55 -52.59
CA VAL A 342 29.05 -46.64 -53.58
C VAL A 342 29.46 -45.35 -54.31
N GLN A 343 30.45 -44.69 -53.71
CA GLN A 343 31.78 -44.39 -54.27
C GLN A 343 31.88 -43.93 -55.74
N THR A 344 32.34 -42.70 -55.94
CA THR A 344 33.53 -42.42 -56.77
C THR A 344 34.29 -41.23 -56.20
N VAL A 345 35.60 -41.43 -56.03
CA VAL A 345 36.59 -40.52 -55.48
C VAL A 345 37.01 -39.49 -56.53
N LYS A 346 37.09 -38.20 -56.17
CA LYS A 346 38.29 -37.34 -56.36
C LYS A 346 38.11 -35.93 -55.82
N ASP A 347 39.11 -35.54 -55.01
CA ASP A 347 39.56 -34.19 -54.63
C ASP A 347 38.60 -33.37 -53.75
N SER A 348 38.97 -32.71 -52.65
CA SER A 348 40.24 -32.45 -52.00
C SER A 348 39.93 -31.70 -50.69
N GLY A 349 40.36 -32.24 -49.54
CA GLY A 349 40.84 -31.44 -48.41
C GLY A 349 39.88 -30.50 -47.67
N ARG A 350 38.75 -30.99 -47.14
CA ARG A 350 38.09 -30.34 -45.99
C ARG A 350 37.66 -31.40 -44.99
N GLY A 351 38.18 -31.32 -43.76
CA GLY A 351 37.71 -32.16 -42.67
C GLY A 351 36.23 -31.88 -42.43
N GLU A 352 35.40 -32.90 -42.56
CA GLU A 352 33.98 -32.83 -42.23
C GLU A 352 33.83 -33.18 -40.75
N ILE A 353 33.33 -32.23 -39.95
CA ILE A 353 33.01 -32.46 -38.54
C ILE A 353 31.54 -32.84 -38.47
N ILE A 354 31.28 -34.11 -38.17
CA ILE A 354 29.94 -34.64 -37.95
C ILE A 354 29.65 -34.53 -36.46
N TYR A 355 28.70 -33.67 -36.08
CA TYR A 355 28.25 -33.54 -34.70
C TYR A 355 27.11 -34.53 -34.45
N PHE A 356 27.37 -35.54 -33.61
CA PHE A 356 26.32 -36.31 -32.97
C PHE A 356 25.92 -35.59 -31.68
N ARG A 357 24.61 -35.37 -31.47
CA ARG A 357 24.08 -34.91 -30.19
C ARG A 357 23.94 -36.12 -29.28
N ASP A 358 24.68 -36.13 -28.16
CA ASP A 358 24.67 -37.23 -27.19
C ASP A 358 23.63 -37.04 -26.05
N SER A 359 22.72 -36.09 -26.15
CA SER A 359 21.76 -35.80 -25.07
C SER A 359 20.47 -35.17 -25.60
N ASP A 360 19.52 -36.01 -25.98
CA ASP A 360 18.12 -35.62 -26.26
C ASP A 360 17.22 -35.77 -25.01
N ASP A 361 17.78 -35.84 -23.79
CA ASP A 361 17.01 -36.21 -22.59
C ASP A 361 17.36 -35.43 -21.30
N GLU A 362 17.59 -34.12 -21.40
CA GLU A 362 17.55 -33.25 -20.21
C GLU A 362 16.60 -32.07 -20.44
N MET A 363 15.46 -32.16 -19.76
CA MET A 363 14.47 -31.09 -19.62
C MET A 363 15.14 -29.94 -18.83
N PRO A 364 15.04 -28.67 -19.24
CA PRO A 364 15.75 -27.59 -18.56
C PRO A 364 15.15 -27.34 -17.16
N ASP A 365 15.91 -27.73 -16.14
CA ASP A 365 15.69 -27.40 -14.74
C ASP A 365 15.92 -25.88 -14.55
N SER A 366 14.84 -25.16 -14.28
CA SER A 366 14.77 -23.70 -14.23
C SER A 366 14.73 -23.23 -12.77
N ASP A 367 15.76 -23.55 -11.99
CA ASP A 367 15.92 -23.10 -10.60
C ASP A 367 17.19 -22.29 -10.32
N GLU A 368 17.91 -21.81 -11.34
CA GLU A 368 18.93 -20.77 -11.17
C GLU A 368 18.28 -19.38 -11.05
N ASP A 369 18.02 -18.95 -9.81
CA ASP A 369 17.74 -17.55 -9.47
C ASP A 369 19.01 -16.69 -9.69
N PRO A 370 18.96 -15.60 -10.47
CA PRO A 370 20.12 -14.75 -10.72
C PRO A 370 20.18 -13.62 -9.70
N ASP A 371 20.73 -13.85 -8.51
CA ASP A 371 20.96 -12.78 -7.50
C ASP A 371 22.13 -13.12 -6.54
N ASP A 372 23.36 -13.28 -7.03
CA ASP A 372 24.50 -13.55 -6.12
C ASP A 372 25.85 -12.88 -6.46
N ASP A 373 25.87 -11.71 -7.13
CA ASP A 373 27.13 -10.97 -7.36
C ASP A 373 26.98 -9.42 -7.29
N LEU A 374 26.62 -8.86 -6.13
CA LEU A 374 26.79 -7.42 -5.88
C LEU A 374 27.62 -7.13 -4.64
N ASP A 375 28.93 -7.37 -4.78
CA ASP A 375 29.96 -6.66 -4.02
C ASP A 375 30.93 -5.99 -5.02
N ILE A 376 30.82 -4.66 -5.18
CA ILE A 376 31.89 -3.66 -5.44
C ILE A 376 31.31 -2.24 -5.43
#